data_AF-A0A1Q6XD32-F1
#
_entry.id   AF-A0A1Q6XD32-F1
#
_cell.length_a   1.000
_cell.length_b   1.000
_cell.length_c   1.000
_cell.angle_alpha   90.00
_cell.angle_beta   90.00
_cell.angle_gamma   90.00
#
_symmetry.space_group_name_H-M   'P 1'
#
loop_
_entity.id
_entity.type
_entity.pdbx_description
1 polymer ?
#
loop_
_entity_poly.entity_id
_entity_poly.type
_entity_poly.pdbx_seq_one_letter_code
_entity_poly.pdbx_strand_id
1 'polypeptide(L)'
;MMLPDVQNLIELQQADREVLRLKEEIAALPKRVAAIEEKLAGTKALLENAKTAVKADEANRRKYETAIKDVQQKISKYRDLSLEVKTNEQYRALMHEIQFAEQDIRANEDKILELMVAAEAREKSVKAAELELKAEMAEIEKEKTEARERTVEDEKQLAEWNAKRDKARAGVNPDLLRHYDRVSKFRGSGLSEVRDQKCLTCQVMLRPQTYNDVRSGQMVICESCQRVLYYNPANEIAPERPSLTAKRRARPKIHIDKAWFYRPDFEGLGEAFLAFVNAQGSSSRRVYDAHTGRKVGDTEFQPGEFTTAFADDIRSAIRLKGGLEEQQLDEWAEELPMVILDELNADLKVARAEKSHLASETSRHPAAS
;
A
#
# COMPACT_ATOMS: atom_id res chain seq x y z
N MET A 1 10.65 -19.67 -29.50
CA MET A 1 9.96 -20.89 -29.05
C MET A 1 10.53 -21.23 -27.69
N MET A 2 9.71 -21.36 -26.63
CA MET A 2 10.25 -21.68 -25.29
C MET A 2 10.70 -23.14 -25.23
N LEU A 3 11.82 -23.40 -24.54
CA LEU A 3 12.31 -24.77 -24.31
C LEU A 3 11.35 -25.54 -23.39
N PRO A 4 11.09 -26.83 -23.64
CA PRO A 4 10.22 -27.66 -22.78
C PRO A 4 10.64 -27.68 -21.31
N ASP A 5 11.95 -27.74 -21.03
CA ASP A 5 12.50 -27.70 -19.67
C ASP A 5 12.14 -26.39 -18.94
N VAL A 6 12.20 -25.25 -19.64
CA VAL A 6 11.88 -23.93 -19.07
C VAL A 6 10.38 -23.81 -18.79
N GLN A 7 9.54 -24.36 -19.67
CA GLN A 7 8.09 -24.42 -19.45
C GLN A 7 7.75 -25.26 -18.21
N ASN A 8 8.33 -26.46 -18.08
CA ASN A 8 8.13 -27.31 -16.91
C ASN A 8 8.66 -26.66 -15.62
N LEU A 9 9.75 -25.89 -15.68
CA LEU A 9 10.24 -25.11 -14.56
C LEU A 9 9.30 -23.95 -14.17
N ILE A 10 8.64 -23.29 -15.12
CA ILE A 10 7.64 -22.25 -14.82
C ILE A 10 6.46 -22.87 -14.06
N GLU A 11 5.96 -24.02 -14.53
CA GLU A 11 4.90 -24.77 -13.88
C GLU A 11 5.32 -25.26 -12.48
N LEU A 12 6.55 -25.74 -12.35
CA LEU A 12 7.14 -26.12 -11.06
C LEU A 12 7.18 -24.95 -10.09
N GLN A 13 7.65 -23.77 -10.53
CA GLN A 13 7.71 -22.59 -9.68
C GLN A 13 6.32 -22.10 -9.25
N GLN A 14 5.31 -22.21 -10.13
CA GLN A 14 3.94 -21.91 -9.77
C GLN A 14 3.42 -22.91 -8.71
N ALA A 15 3.66 -24.20 -8.91
CA ALA A 15 3.27 -25.23 -7.95
C ALA A 15 3.99 -25.06 -6.60
N ASP A 16 5.28 -24.77 -6.59
CA ASP A 16 6.05 -24.49 -5.36
C ASP A 16 5.47 -23.30 -4.57
N ARG A 17 5.06 -22.23 -5.26
CA ARG A 17 4.42 -21.06 -4.63
C ARG A 17 3.09 -21.41 -4.00
N GLU A 18 2.23 -22.12 -4.71
CA GLU A 18 0.92 -22.53 -4.17
C GLU A 18 1.06 -23.53 -3.02
N VAL A 19 2.00 -24.48 -3.12
CA VAL A 19 2.34 -25.40 -2.02
C VAL A 19 2.82 -24.64 -0.79
N LEU A 20 3.67 -23.63 -0.96
CA LEU A 20 4.14 -22.81 0.16
C LEU A 20 2.98 -22.01 0.79
N ARG A 21 2.16 -21.33 -0.03
CA ARG A 21 0.99 -20.58 0.42
C ARG A 21 0.03 -21.45 1.24
N LEU A 22 -0.34 -22.62 0.72
CA LEU A 22 -1.23 -23.57 1.40
C LEU A 22 -0.61 -24.09 2.71
N LYS A 23 0.69 -24.40 2.72
CA LYS A 23 1.38 -24.81 3.96
C LYS A 23 1.38 -23.71 5.02
N GLU A 24 1.58 -22.46 4.61
CA GLU A 24 1.54 -21.30 5.51
C GLU A 24 0.12 -21.08 6.06
N GLU A 25 -0.91 -21.20 5.21
CA GLU A 25 -2.32 -21.11 5.62
C GLU A 25 -2.70 -22.20 6.62
N ILE A 26 -2.38 -23.46 6.31
CA ILE A 26 -2.58 -24.61 7.21
C ILE A 26 -1.84 -24.40 8.54
N ALA A 27 -0.60 -23.88 8.52
CA ALA A 27 0.18 -23.64 9.73
C ALA A 27 -0.29 -22.42 10.55
N ALA A 28 -1.00 -21.47 9.92
CA ALA A 28 -1.52 -20.28 10.58
C ALA A 28 -2.80 -20.56 11.38
N LEU A 29 -3.63 -21.51 10.93
CA LEU A 29 -4.91 -21.82 11.57
C LEU A 29 -4.76 -22.33 13.02
N PRO A 30 -3.90 -23.31 13.33
CA PRO A 30 -3.67 -23.74 14.72
C PRO A 30 -3.18 -22.60 15.63
N LYS A 31 -2.37 -21.68 15.11
CA LYS A 31 -1.89 -20.52 15.88
C LYS A 31 -3.02 -19.55 16.23
N ARG A 32 -3.95 -19.32 15.30
CA ARG A 32 -5.15 -18.51 15.56
C ARG A 32 -6.02 -19.16 16.63
N VAL A 33 -6.27 -20.47 16.51
CA VAL A 33 -7.06 -21.23 17.51
C VAL A 33 -6.39 -21.17 18.89
N ALA A 34 -5.08 -21.35 18.97
CA ALA A 34 -4.35 -21.27 20.24
C ALA A 34 -4.44 -19.88 20.90
N ALA A 35 -4.28 -18.80 20.13
CA ALA A 35 -4.40 -17.43 20.65
C ALA A 35 -5.81 -17.13 21.16
N ILE A 36 -6.82 -17.71 20.53
CA ILE A 36 -8.21 -17.61 20.95
C ILE A 36 -8.47 -18.40 22.24
N GLU A 37 -7.96 -19.63 22.35
CA GLU A 37 -8.07 -20.45 23.55
C GLU A 37 -7.37 -19.81 24.76
N GLU A 38 -6.24 -19.12 24.55
CA GLU A 38 -5.54 -18.37 25.59
C GLU A 38 -6.39 -17.21 26.14
N LYS A 39 -7.06 -16.43 25.26
CA LYS A 39 -7.99 -15.39 25.69
C LYS A 39 -9.13 -15.95 26.54
N LEU A 40 -9.71 -17.06 26.09
CA LEU A 40 -10.80 -17.74 26.78
C LEU A 40 -10.36 -18.33 28.14
N ALA A 41 -9.12 -18.79 28.26
CA ALA A 41 -8.54 -19.18 29.54
C ALA A 41 -8.45 -17.98 30.51
N GLY A 42 -8.11 -16.80 30.00
CA GLY A 42 -8.16 -15.54 30.75
C GLY A 42 -9.56 -15.21 31.26
N THR A 43 -10.57 -15.23 30.39
CA THR A 43 -11.98 -14.98 30.77
C THR A 43 -12.47 -16.00 31.82
N LYS A 44 -12.11 -17.27 31.66
CA LYS A 44 -12.42 -18.33 32.66
C LYS A 44 -11.77 -18.06 34.01
N ALA A 45 -10.50 -17.64 34.03
CA ALA A 45 -9.80 -17.32 35.27
C ALA A 45 -10.45 -16.14 36.00
N LEU A 46 -10.88 -15.10 35.27
CA LEU A 46 -11.62 -13.97 35.84
C LEU A 46 -12.96 -14.41 36.44
N LEU A 47 -13.69 -15.29 35.74
CA LEU A 47 -14.95 -15.83 36.24
C LEU A 47 -14.76 -16.66 37.53
N GLU A 48 -13.75 -17.53 37.57
CA GLU A 48 -13.45 -18.32 38.76
C GLU A 48 -13.01 -17.44 39.94
N ASN A 49 -12.21 -16.39 39.70
CA ASN A 49 -11.86 -15.42 40.73
C ASN A 49 -13.09 -14.66 41.26
N ALA A 50 -14.04 -14.30 40.39
CA ALA A 50 -15.28 -13.66 40.82
C ALA A 50 -16.16 -14.62 41.64
N LYS A 51 -16.28 -15.90 41.23
CA LYS A 51 -17.03 -16.93 41.96
C LYS A 51 -16.43 -17.24 43.33
N THR A 52 -15.11 -17.32 43.43
CA THR A 52 -14.42 -17.55 44.71
C THR A 52 -14.62 -16.37 45.66
N ALA A 53 -14.61 -15.13 45.15
CA ALA A 53 -14.91 -13.96 45.96
C ALA A 53 -16.36 -13.95 46.49
N VAL A 54 -17.36 -14.32 45.67
CA VAL A 54 -18.76 -14.46 46.14
C VAL A 54 -18.87 -15.50 47.26
N LYS A 55 -18.22 -16.65 47.11
CA LYS A 55 -18.19 -17.70 48.16
C LYS A 55 -17.52 -17.20 49.45
N ALA A 56 -16.46 -16.39 49.33
CA ALA A 56 -15.78 -15.81 50.48
C ALA A 56 -16.68 -14.79 51.21
N ASP A 57 -17.39 -13.94 50.47
CA ASP A 57 -18.35 -12.98 51.03
C ASP A 57 -19.49 -13.70 51.76
N GLU A 58 -20.02 -14.79 51.19
CA GLU A 58 -21.05 -15.61 51.84
C GLU A 58 -20.54 -16.30 53.13
N ALA A 59 -19.31 -16.81 53.11
CA ALA A 59 -18.68 -17.39 54.30
C ALA A 59 -18.47 -16.34 55.41
N ASN A 60 -18.01 -15.14 55.05
CA ASN A 60 -17.84 -14.04 55.99
C ASN A 60 -19.18 -13.59 56.58
N ARG A 61 -20.23 -13.51 55.76
CA ARG A 61 -21.58 -13.20 56.23
C ARG A 61 -22.04 -14.21 57.28
N ARG A 62 -21.92 -15.51 57.01
CA ARG A 62 -22.28 -16.58 57.98
C ARG A 62 -21.49 -16.46 59.28
N LYS A 63 -20.20 -16.08 59.20
CA LYS A 63 -19.35 -15.85 60.38
C LYS A 63 -19.91 -14.72 61.25
N TYR A 64 -20.29 -13.58 60.66
CA TYR A 64 -20.87 -12.46 61.41
C TYR A 64 -22.26 -12.80 61.97
N GLU A 65 -23.08 -13.55 61.23
CA GLU A 65 -24.38 -14.04 61.73
C GLU A 65 -24.22 -14.95 62.96
N THR A 66 -23.20 -15.83 62.97
CA THR A 66 -22.88 -16.64 64.15
C THR A 66 -22.38 -15.78 65.30
N ALA A 67 -21.50 -14.80 65.04
CA ALA A 67 -21.00 -13.88 66.08
C ALA A 67 -22.14 -13.10 66.74
N ILE A 68 -23.11 -12.60 65.96
CA ILE A 68 -24.31 -11.93 66.49
C ILE A 68 -25.09 -12.86 67.42
N LYS A 69 -25.31 -14.12 67.03
CA LYS A 69 -26.03 -15.09 67.88
C LYS A 69 -25.30 -15.33 69.21
N ASP A 70 -23.98 -15.45 69.18
CA ASP A 70 -23.18 -15.63 70.39
C ASP A 70 -23.24 -14.41 71.32
N VAL A 71 -23.21 -13.19 70.75
CA VAL A 71 -23.34 -11.94 71.52
C VAL A 71 -24.76 -11.78 72.09
N GLN A 72 -25.80 -12.13 71.33
CA GLN A 72 -27.19 -12.13 71.81
C GLN A 72 -27.37 -13.08 73.00
N GLN A 73 -26.75 -14.27 72.98
CA GLN A 73 -26.75 -15.18 74.12
C GLN A 73 -26.05 -14.58 75.35
N LYS A 74 -24.94 -13.85 75.16
CA LYS A 74 -24.27 -13.13 76.26
C LYS A 74 -25.16 -12.04 76.86
N ILE A 75 -25.82 -11.25 76.01
CA ILE A 75 -26.77 -10.22 76.46
C ILE A 75 -27.89 -10.84 77.30
N SER A 76 -28.45 -11.97 76.87
CA SER A 76 -29.47 -12.68 77.65
C SER A 76 -28.95 -13.04 79.04
N LYS A 77 -27.75 -13.63 79.13
CA LYS A 77 -27.13 -14.01 80.40
C LYS A 77 -26.84 -12.79 81.30
N TYR A 78 -26.38 -11.68 80.74
CA TYR A 78 -26.14 -10.45 81.50
C TYR A 78 -27.45 -9.82 82.00
N ARG A 79 -28.53 -9.89 81.21
CA ARG A 79 -29.87 -9.45 81.63
C ARG A 79 -30.38 -10.29 82.79
N ASP A 80 -30.27 -11.61 82.70
CA ASP A 80 -30.67 -12.52 83.79
C ASP A 80 -29.87 -12.23 85.06
N LEU A 81 -28.53 -12.11 84.96
CA LEU A 81 -27.67 -11.80 86.10
C LEU A 81 -27.96 -10.40 86.70
N SER A 82 -28.36 -9.43 85.88
CA SER A 82 -28.72 -8.08 86.34
C SER A 82 -29.95 -8.06 87.25
N LEU A 83 -30.83 -9.07 87.13
CA LEU A 83 -32.00 -9.24 87.99
C LEU A 83 -31.63 -9.88 89.34
N GLU A 84 -30.50 -10.58 89.43
CA GLU A 84 -30.05 -11.30 90.63
C GLU A 84 -29.10 -10.47 91.52
N VAL A 85 -28.34 -9.53 90.95
CA VAL A 85 -27.36 -8.74 91.69
C VAL A 85 -28.00 -7.76 92.68
N LYS A 86 -27.44 -7.70 93.90
CA LYS A 86 -28.00 -6.92 95.01
C LYS A 86 -27.33 -5.55 95.21
N THR A 87 -26.20 -5.32 94.55
CA THR A 87 -25.45 -4.06 94.68
C THR A 87 -25.61 -3.20 93.43
N ASN A 88 -25.81 -1.89 93.63
CA ASN A 88 -26.02 -0.93 92.54
C ASN A 88 -24.79 -0.83 91.62
N GLU A 89 -23.59 -1.04 92.17
CA GLU A 89 -22.34 -1.06 91.41
C GLU A 89 -22.26 -2.24 90.43
N GLN A 90 -22.60 -3.45 90.88
CA GLN A 90 -22.65 -4.64 90.01
C GLN A 90 -23.72 -4.50 88.92
N TYR A 91 -24.88 -3.92 89.25
CA TYR A 91 -25.93 -3.66 88.28
C TYR A 91 -25.47 -2.70 87.17
N ARG A 92 -24.82 -1.58 87.55
CA ARG A 92 -24.26 -0.61 86.59
C ARG A 92 -23.20 -1.23 85.69
N ALA A 93 -22.33 -2.08 86.24
CA ALA A 93 -21.33 -2.79 85.46
C ALA A 93 -21.99 -3.70 84.40
N LEU A 94 -22.99 -4.50 84.78
CA LEU A 94 -23.71 -5.37 83.84
C LEU A 94 -24.45 -4.58 82.75
N MET A 95 -25.04 -3.43 83.10
CA MET A 95 -25.66 -2.56 82.11
C MET A 95 -24.65 -1.98 81.11
N HIS A 96 -23.44 -1.66 81.55
CA HIS A 96 -22.37 -1.23 80.66
C HIS A 96 -21.90 -2.36 79.74
N GLU A 97 -21.77 -3.59 80.24
CA GLU A 97 -21.44 -4.78 79.43
C GLU A 97 -22.54 -5.09 78.40
N ILE A 98 -23.82 -4.96 78.77
CA ILE A 98 -24.95 -5.09 77.83
C ILE A 98 -24.86 -4.03 76.75
N GLN A 99 -24.61 -2.77 77.11
CA GLN A 99 -24.49 -1.67 76.13
C GLN A 99 -23.32 -1.90 75.16
N PHE A 100 -22.19 -2.39 75.66
CA PHE A 100 -21.04 -2.74 74.83
C PHE A 100 -21.37 -3.90 73.86
N ALA A 101 -22.03 -4.95 74.36
CA ALA A 101 -22.48 -6.07 73.54
C ALA A 101 -23.52 -5.65 72.48
N GLU A 102 -24.44 -4.73 72.80
CA GLU A 102 -25.39 -4.17 71.84
C GLU A 102 -24.69 -3.34 70.75
N GLN A 103 -23.60 -2.62 71.08
CA GLN A 103 -22.77 -1.95 70.07
C GLN A 103 -22.03 -2.93 69.16
N ASP A 104 -21.52 -4.05 69.72
CA ASP A 104 -20.88 -5.11 68.94
C ASP A 104 -21.86 -5.77 67.95
N ILE A 105 -23.11 -6.02 68.36
CA ILE A 105 -24.16 -6.50 67.43
C ILE A 105 -24.34 -5.52 66.27
N ARG A 106 -24.51 -4.22 66.55
CA ARG A 106 -24.68 -3.21 65.49
C ARG A 106 -23.49 -3.17 64.54
N ALA A 107 -22.27 -3.25 65.06
CA ALA A 107 -21.06 -3.29 64.23
C ALA A 107 -21.04 -4.52 63.32
N ASN A 108 -21.46 -5.69 63.81
CA ASN A 108 -21.56 -6.91 62.99
C ASN A 108 -22.70 -6.83 61.96
N GLU A 109 -23.84 -6.22 62.31
CA GLU A 109 -24.96 -5.96 61.39
C GLU A 109 -24.53 -5.03 60.24
N ASP A 110 -23.79 -3.96 60.54
CA ASP A 110 -23.20 -3.06 59.54
C ASP A 110 -22.25 -3.83 58.61
N LYS A 111 -21.42 -4.74 59.14
CA LYS A 111 -20.55 -5.60 58.31
C LYS A 111 -21.32 -6.57 57.43
N ILE A 112 -22.44 -7.11 57.90
CA ILE A 112 -23.31 -7.96 57.08
C ILE A 112 -23.92 -7.13 55.94
N LEU A 113 -24.40 -5.92 56.20
CA LEU A 113 -24.95 -5.04 55.17
C LEU A 113 -23.90 -4.67 54.11
N GLU A 114 -22.69 -4.29 54.53
CA GLU A 114 -21.55 -4.04 53.62
C GLU A 114 -21.28 -5.26 52.70
N LEU A 115 -21.25 -6.47 53.28
CA LEU A 115 -21.04 -7.70 52.52
C LEU A 115 -22.20 -8.03 51.58
N MET A 116 -23.44 -7.78 51.96
CA MET A 116 -24.62 -8.02 51.11
C MET A 116 -24.58 -7.12 49.87
N VAL A 117 -24.26 -5.84 50.04
CA VAL A 117 -24.12 -4.90 48.91
C VAL A 117 -22.97 -5.33 47.99
N ALA A 118 -21.83 -5.72 48.56
CA ALA A 118 -20.70 -6.22 47.79
C ALA A 118 -21.04 -7.52 47.02
N ALA A 119 -21.74 -8.45 47.68
CA ALA A 119 -22.15 -9.71 47.08
C ALA A 119 -23.12 -9.52 45.90
N GLU A 120 -24.11 -8.63 46.00
CA GLU A 120 -24.99 -8.30 44.87
C GLU A 120 -24.23 -7.74 43.67
N ALA A 121 -23.26 -6.84 43.91
CA ALA A 121 -22.42 -6.30 42.85
C ALA A 121 -21.56 -7.39 42.19
N ARG A 122 -20.96 -8.28 42.99
CA ARG A 122 -20.16 -9.40 42.49
C ARG A 122 -21.01 -10.43 41.75
N GLU A 123 -22.21 -10.76 42.23
CA GLU A 123 -23.12 -11.68 41.53
C GLU A 123 -23.55 -11.14 40.16
N LYS A 124 -23.82 -9.83 40.05
CA LYS A 124 -24.06 -9.19 38.75
C LYS A 124 -22.85 -9.32 37.83
N SER A 125 -21.64 -9.09 38.36
CA SER A 125 -20.40 -9.27 37.61
C SER A 125 -20.18 -10.72 37.16
N VAL A 126 -20.49 -11.71 38.01
CA VAL A 126 -20.41 -13.14 37.67
C VAL A 126 -21.38 -13.46 36.53
N LYS A 127 -22.64 -13.04 36.63
CA LYS A 127 -23.64 -13.28 35.58
C LYS A 127 -23.25 -12.64 34.24
N ALA A 128 -22.70 -11.43 34.28
CA ALA A 128 -22.20 -10.76 33.08
C ALA A 128 -21.03 -11.54 32.45
N ALA A 129 -20.05 -11.93 33.27
CA ALA A 129 -18.90 -12.72 32.81
C ALA A 129 -19.30 -14.13 32.29
N GLU A 130 -20.32 -14.76 32.87
CA GLU A 130 -20.85 -16.04 32.37
C GLU A 130 -21.50 -15.91 30.99
N LEU A 131 -22.25 -14.82 30.77
CA LEU A 131 -22.86 -14.54 29.47
C LEU A 131 -21.80 -14.23 28.42
N GLU A 132 -20.81 -13.41 28.77
CA GLU A 132 -19.66 -13.09 27.90
C GLU A 132 -18.88 -14.35 27.55
N LEU A 133 -18.50 -15.17 28.54
CA LEU A 133 -17.79 -16.43 28.31
C LEU A 133 -18.60 -17.39 27.41
N LYS A 134 -19.92 -17.47 27.60
CA LYS A 134 -20.78 -18.32 26.77
C LYS A 134 -20.84 -17.83 25.32
N ALA A 135 -20.93 -16.51 25.11
CA ALA A 135 -20.91 -15.92 23.78
C ALA A 135 -19.55 -16.14 23.09
N GLU A 136 -18.45 -15.87 23.80
CA GLU A 136 -17.10 -16.15 23.32
C GLU A 136 -16.92 -17.62 22.96
N MET A 137 -17.34 -18.55 23.84
CA MET A 137 -17.27 -19.98 23.55
C MET A 137 -18.01 -20.38 22.27
N ALA A 138 -19.18 -19.81 22.02
CA ALA A 138 -19.97 -20.12 20.83
C ALA A 138 -19.29 -19.63 19.54
N GLU A 139 -18.78 -18.40 19.54
CA GLU A 139 -18.04 -17.86 18.39
C GLU A 139 -16.75 -18.64 18.13
N ILE A 140 -16.04 -19.04 19.19
CA ILE A 140 -14.79 -19.80 19.09
C ILE A 140 -15.02 -21.20 18.51
N GLU A 141 -16.07 -21.90 18.95
CA GLU A 141 -16.38 -23.21 18.37
C GLU A 141 -16.79 -23.08 16.90
N LYS A 142 -17.52 -22.03 16.52
CA LYS A 142 -17.82 -21.74 15.11
C LYS A 142 -16.54 -21.49 14.30
N GLU A 143 -15.66 -20.61 14.77
CA GLU A 143 -14.38 -20.34 14.10
C GLU A 143 -13.50 -21.60 14.00
N LYS A 144 -13.48 -22.45 15.02
CA LYS A 144 -12.78 -23.74 14.98
C LYS A 144 -13.35 -24.68 13.93
N THR A 145 -14.68 -24.76 13.81
CA THR A 145 -15.31 -25.60 12.78
C THR A 145 -14.98 -25.11 11.37
N GLU A 146 -15.12 -23.80 11.12
CA GLU A 146 -14.78 -23.19 9.83
C GLU A 146 -13.29 -23.35 9.49
N ALA A 147 -12.41 -23.19 10.48
CA ALA A 147 -10.97 -23.41 10.31
C ALA A 147 -10.63 -24.87 9.98
N ARG A 148 -11.30 -25.84 10.60
CA ARG A 148 -11.11 -27.27 10.30
C ARG A 148 -11.58 -27.60 8.88
N GLU A 149 -12.76 -27.13 8.48
CA GLU A 149 -13.27 -27.32 7.13
C GLU A 149 -12.33 -26.71 6.07
N ARG A 150 -11.83 -25.49 6.34
CA ARG A 150 -10.84 -24.85 5.47
C ARG A 150 -9.54 -25.66 5.38
N THR A 151 -9.03 -26.16 6.52
CA THR A 151 -7.81 -26.96 6.57
C THR A 151 -7.94 -28.22 5.72
N VAL A 152 -9.08 -28.93 5.80
CA VAL A 152 -9.33 -30.13 5.00
C VAL A 152 -9.32 -29.82 3.49
N GLU A 153 -9.92 -28.71 3.08
CA GLU A 153 -9.90 -28.28 1.69
C GLU A 153 -8.48 -27.87 1.25
N ASP A 154 -7.75 -27.14 2.08
CA ASP A 154 -6.37 -26.73 1.80
C ASP A 154 -5.42 -27.93 1.71
N GLU A 155 -5.61 -28.95 2.55
CA GLU A 155 -4.86 -30.22 2.49
C GLU A 155 -5.13 -31.00 1.20
N LYS A 156 -6.38 -31.00 0.74
CA LYS A 156 -6.75 -31.62 -0.55
C LYS A 156 -6.10 -30.86 -1.71
N GLN A 157 -6.18 -29.53 -1.72
CA GLN A 157 -5.53 -28.71 -2.74
C GLN A 157 -4.00 -28.88 -2.69
N LEU A 158 -3.43 -29.01 -1.50
CA LEU A 158 -2.00 -29.26 -1.31
C LEU A 158 -1.59 -30.58 -1.94
N ALA A 159 -2.39 -31.65 -1.81
CA ALA A 159 -2.14 -32.92 -2.48
C ALA A 159 -2.17 -32.79 -4.01
N GLU A 160 -3.15 -32.06 -4.56
CA GLU A 160 -3.25 -31.81 -6.01
C GLU A 160 -2.05 -31.00 -6.53
N TRP A 161 -1.63 -29.96 -5.82
CA TRP A 161 -0.48 -29.15 -6.18
C TRP A 161 0.84 -29.90 -6.06
N ASN A 162 0.99 -30.77 -5.06
CA ASN A 162 2.17 -31.66 -4.97
C ASN A 162 2.21 -32.65 -6.15
N ALA A 163 1.07 -33.21 -6.58
CA ALA A 163 1.05 -34.07 -7.76
C ALA A 163 1.45 -33.31 -9.04
N LYS A 164 0.96 -32.07 -9.22
CA LYS A 164 1.38 -31.19 -10.33
C LYS A 164 2.88 -30.87 -10.26
N ARG A 165 3.38 -30.58 -9.06
CA ARG A 165 4.80 -30.33 -8.78
C ARG A 165 5.66 -31.51 -9.18
N ASP A 166 5.31 -32.72 -8.77
CA ASP A 166 6.08 -33.94 -9.08
C ASP A 166 6.07 -34.26 -10.57
N LYS A 167 4.93 -34.07 -11.25
CA LYS A 167 4.82 -34.20 -12.71
C LYS A 167 5.73 -33.20 -13.44
N ALA A 168 5.72 -31.93 -13.03
CA ALA A 168 6.59 -30.90 -13.61
C ALA A 168 8.07 -31.23 -13.41
N ARG A 169 8.45 -31.71 -12.21
CA ARG A 169 9.83 -32.13 -11.90
C ARG A 169 10.32 -33.29 -12.77
N ALA A 170 9.45 -34.25 -13.08
CA ALA A 170 9.80 -35.40 -13.91
C ALA A 170 10.14 -35.01 -15.36
N GLY A 171 9.63 -33.87 -15.84
CA GLY A 171 9.88 -33.34 -17.18
C GLY A 171 11.08 -32.40 -17.30
N VAL A 172 11.87 -32.20 -16.23
CA VAL A 172 13.01 -31.27 -16.22
C VAL A 172 14.33 -32.04 -16.15
N ASN A 173 15.32 -31.61 -16.91
CA ASN A 173 16.69 -32.14 -16.80
C ASN A 173 17.21 -32.11 -15.33
N PRO A 174 17.78 -33.23 -14.81
CA PRO A 174 18.25 -33.32 -13.43
C PRO A 174 19.25 -32.24 -12.99
N ASP A 175 20.18 -31.83 -13.85
CA ASP A 175 21.19 -30.81 -13.50
C ASP A 175 20.58 -29.42 -13.36
N LEU A 176 19.64 -29.11 -14.25
CA LEU A 176 18.86 -27.87 -14.22
C LEU A 176 17.96 -27.83 -12.98
N LEU A 177 17.33 -28.96 -12.64
CA LEU A 177 16.51 -29.09 -11.44
C LEU A 177 17.32 -28.88 -10.15
N ARG A 178 18.54 -29.43 -10.08
CA ARG A 178 19.46 -29.21 -8.94
C ARG A 178 19.85 -27.75 -8.78
N HIS A 179 20.07 -27.05 -9.90
CA HIS A 179 20.35 -25.62 -9.88
C HIS A 179 19.13 -24.82 -9.41
N TYR A 180 17.95 -25.11 -9.97
CA TYR A 180 16.68 -24.51 -9.57
C TYR A 180 16.41 -24.69 -8.07
N ASP A 181 16.50 -25.92 -7.54
CA ASP A 181 16.23 -26.23 -6.14
C ASP A 181 17.16 -25.46 -5.20
N ARG A 182 18.45 -25.38 -5.55
CA ARG A 182 19.44 -24.61 -4.79
C ARG A 182 19.05 -23.14 -4.74
N VAL A 183 18.78 -22.53 -5.89
CA VAL A 183 18.48 -21.10 -5.97
C VAL A 183 17.14 -20.79 -5.29
N SER A 184 16.11 -21.60 -5.54
CA SER A 184 14.79 -21.48 -4.93
C SER A 184 14.87 -21.54 -3.41
N LYS A 185 15.65 -22.48 -2.84
CA LYS A 185 15.85 -22.59 -1.39
C LYS A 185 16.44 -21.33 -0.74
N PHE A 186 17.42 -20.68 -1.39
CA PHE A 186 18.09 -19.51 -0.82
C PHE A 186 17.43 -18.17 -1.17
N ARG A 187 16.68 -18.11 -2.27
CA ARG A 187 16.17 -16.86 -2.85
C ARG A 187 14.65 -16.84 -3.02
N GLY A 188 13.94 -17.89 -2.62
CA GLY A 188 12.48 -18.03 -2.69
C GLY A 188 11.91 -18.33 -4.09
N SER A 189 12.69 -18.13 -5.15
CA SER A 189 12.30 -18.46 -6.53
C SER A 189 13.52 -18.83 -7.36
N GLY A 190 13.38 -19.78 -8.28
CA GLY A 190 14.48 -20.24 -9.13
C GLY A 190 14.47 -19.66 -10.55
N LEU A 191 13.36 -19.04 -10.98
CA LEU A 191 13.23 -18.39 -12.29
C LEU A 191 12.95 -16.89 -12.17
N SER A 192 13.34 -16.16 -13.21
CA SER A 192 12.93 -14.78 -13.43
C SER A 192 12.55 -14.56 -14.89
N GLU A 193 11.44 -13.87 -15.09
CA GLU A 193 11.11 -13.30 -16.40
C GLU A 193 12.09 -12.15 -16.72
N VAL A 194 12.38 -12.02 -18.00
CA VAL A 194 13.16 -10.90 -18.56
C VAL A 194 12.23 -10.00 -19.38
N ARG A 195 12.24 -8.70 -19.07
CA ARG A 195 11.46 -7.67 -19.76
C ARG A 195 12.29 -6.39 -19.83
N ASP A 196 12.24 -5.66 -20.95
CA ASP A 196 13.01 -4.42 -21.14
C ASP A 196 14.50 -4.57 -20.81
N GLN A 197 15.11 -5.68 -21.24
CA GLN A 197 16.50 -6.02 -20.95
C GLN A 197 16.82 -6.09 -19.44
N LYS A 198 15.81 -6.25 -18.58
CA LYS A 198 15.97 -6.36 -17.12
C LYS A 198 15.55 -7.73 -16.63
N CYS A 199 16.29 -8.26 -15.66
CA CYS A 199 15.80 -9.36 -14.84
C CYS A 199 14.73 -8.82 -13.88
N LEU A 200 13.47 -9.27 -13.98
CA LEU A 200 12.39 -8.72 -13.15
C LEU A 200 12.51 -9.04 -11.65
N THR A 201 13.33 -10.03 -11.27
CA THR A 201 13.47 -10.38 -9.85
C THR A 201 14.55 -9.57 -9.14
N CYS A 202 15.75 -9.42 -9.73
CA CYS A 202 16.81 -8.59 -9.13
C CYS A 202 16.96 -7.20 -9.74
N GLN A 203 16.14 -6.88 -10.75
CA GLN A 203 16.05 -5.57 -11.40
C GLN A 203 17.35 -5.09 -12.08
N VAL A 204 18.33 -5.97 -12.27
CA VAL A 204 19.57 -5.63 -12.97
C VAL A 204 19.34 -5.59 -14.48
N MET A 205 19.99 -4.62 -15.13
CA MET A 205 20.11 -4.59 -16.59
C MET A 205 20.98 -5.75 -17.06
N LEU A 206 20.48 -6.51 -18.02
CA LEU A 206 21.19 -7.59 -18.68
C LEU A 206 21.99 -7.01 -19.84
N ARG A 207 23.13 -7.65 -20.14
CA ARG A 207 23.89 -7.30 -21.34
C ARG A 207 23.05 -7.57 -22.59
N PRO A 208 23.16 -6.77 -23.66
CA PRO A 208 22.38 -6.99 -24.89
C PRO A 208 22.51 -8.41 -25.44
N GLN A 209 23.72 -9.01 -25.36
CA GLN A 209 23.94 -10.40 -25.76
C GLN A 209 23.09 -11.38 -24.93
N THR A 210 23.19 -11.31 -23.60
CA THR A 210 22.42 -12.13 -22.66
C THR A 210 20.91 -12.00 -22.89
N TYR A 211 20.43 -10.78 -23.17
CA TYR A 211 19.01 -10.55 -23.48
C TYR A 211 18.60 -11.23 -24.79
N ASN A 212 19.41 -11.12 -25.83
CA ASN A 212 19.16 -11.78 -27.12
C ASN A 212 19.21 -13.31 -27.02
N ASP A 213 20.15 -13.85 -26.23
CA ASP A 213 20.26 -15.28 -25.98
C ASP A 213 18.98 -15.81 -25.30
N VAL A 214 18.48 -15.13 -24.27
CA VAL A 214 17.21 -15.46 -23.59
C VAL A 214 16.01 -15.34 -24.54
N ARG A 215 15.97 -14.30 -25.39
CA ARG A 215 14.91 -14.10 -26.41
C ARG A 215 14.93 -15.18 -27.48
N SER A 216 16.10 -15.70 -27.82
CA SER A 216 16.28 -16.81 -28.77
C SER A 216 15.82 -18.16 -28.20
N GLY A 217 15.51 -18.21 -26.89
CA GLY A 217 15.08 -19.41 -26.18
C GLY A 217 16.22 -20.22 -25.59
N GLN A 218 17.45 -19.67 -25.55
CA GLN A 218 18.55 -20.34 -24.85
C GLN A 218 18.34 -20.29 -23.33
N MET A 219 18.80 -21.33 -22.65
CA MET A 219 18.84 -21.36 -21.20
C MET A 219 20.00 -20.50 -20.70
N VAL A 220 19.67 -19.40 -20.02
CA VAL A 220 20.66 -18.46 -19.49
C VAL A 220 20.39 -18.22 -18.01
N ILE A 221 21.46 -18.13 -17.22
CA ILE A 221 21.40 -17.86 -15.80
C ILE A 221 21.79 -16.40 -15.56
N CYS A 222 21.06 -15.70 -14.68
CA CYS A 222 21.40 -14.35 -14.30
C CYS A 222 22.72 -14.31 -13.50
N GLU A 223 23.72 -13.56 -13.96
CA GLU A 223 25.01 -13.40 -13.27
C GLU A 223 24.87 -12.85 -11.84
N SER A 224 23.85 -12.01 -11.60
CA SER A 224 23.64 -11.35 -10.31
C SER A 224 22.87 -12.21 -9.30
N CYS A 225 21.75 -12.81 -9.71
CA CYS A 225 20.86 -13.52 -8.79
C CYS A 225 20.80 -15.03 -8.97
N GLN A 226 21.54 -15.57 -9.95
CA GLN A 226 21.65 -17.00 -10.27
C GLN A 226 20.35 -17.69 -10.68
N ARG A 227 19.26 -16.94 -10.89
CA ARG A 227 17.99 -17.49 -11.40
C ARG A 227 18.07 -17.80 -12.89
N VAL A 228 17.33 -18.83 -13.31
CA VAL A 228 17.14 -19.17 -14.72
C VAL A 228 16.24 -18.09 -15.35
N LEU A 229 16.72 -17.51 -16.45
CA LEU A 229 16.02 -16.46 -17.17
C LEU A 229 15.12 -17.06 -18.24
N TYR A 230 13.91 -16.52 -18.38
CA TYR A 230 13.00 -16.87 -19.47
C TYR A 230 12.36 -15.62 -20.08
N TYR A 231 11.98 -15.77 -21.36
CA TYR A 231 11.36 -14.70 -22.14
C TYR A 231 9.93 -15.06 -22.53
N ASN A 232 8.95 -14.26 -22.10
CA ASN A 232 7.56 -14.41 -22.53
C ASN A 232 7.20 -13.38 -23.61
N PRO A 233 7.00 -13.79 -24.88
CA PRO A 233 6.66 -12.87 -25.98
C PRO A 233 5.35 -12.11 -25.78
N ALA A 234 4.40 -12.66 -25.00
CA ALA A 234 3.10 -12.02 -24.75
C ALA A 234 3.22 -10.73 -23.92
N ASN A 235 4.33 -10.58 -23.18
CA ASN A 235 4.57 -9.47 -22.26
C ASN A 235 5.50 -8.41 -22.84
N GLU A 236 5.87 -8.50 -24.13
CA GLU A 236 6.70 -7.51 -24.81
C GLU A 236 5.87 -6.26 -25.13
N ILE A 237 6.22 -5.13 -24.50
CA ILE A 237 5.66 -3.84 -24.87
C ILE A 237 6.34 -3.45 -26.18
N ALA A 238 5.57 -3.43 -27.28
CA ALA A 238 6.10 -2.97 -28.56
C ALA A 238 6.55 -1.51 -28.41
N PRO A 239 7.74 -1.14 -28.90
CA PRO A 239 8.16 0.26 -28.90
C PRO A 239 7.15 1.10 -29.68
N GLU A 240 6.63 2.16 -29.05
CA GLU A 240 5.72 3.10 -29.69
C GLU A 240 6.36 3.61 -30.99
N ARG A 241 5.76 3.26 -32.13
CA ARG A 241 6.11 3.89 -33.40
C ARG A 241 5.41 5.26 -33.41
N PRO A 242 6.13 6.38 -33.56
CA PRO A 242 5.48 7.68 -33.66
C PRO A 242 4.51 7.67 -34.86
N SER A 243 3.23 7.96 -34.60
CA SER A 243 2.19 7.91 -35.64
C SER A 243 2.31 9.13 -36.57
N LEU A 244 2.34 8.88 -37.88
CA LEU A 244 2.54 9.90 -38.92
C LEU A 244 1.24 10.61 -39.36
N THR A 245 0.19 10.62 -38.53
CA THR A 245 -1.13 11.20 -38.88
C THR A 245 -1.33 12.61 -38.33
N ALA A 246 -0.35 13.50 -38.49
CA ALA A 246 -0.53 14.92 -38.22
C ALA A 246 -1.31 15.60 -39.37
N LYS A 247 -2.41 16.30 -39.06
CA LYS A 247 -3.22 17.07 -40.02
C LYS A 247 -2.36 18.14 -40.73
N ARG A 248 -2.33 18.12 -42.08
CA ARG A 248 -1.66 19.10 -42.95
C ARG A 248 -1.90 20.54 -42.45
N ARG A 249 -0.83 21.35 -42.39
CA ARG A 249 -0.89 22.78 -42.01
C ARG A 249 -1.89 23.57 -42.87
N ALA A 250 -2.79 24.31 -42.23
CA ALA A 250 -3.63 25.30 -42.92
C ALA A 250 -2.77 26.49 -43.39
N ARG A 251 -3.05 27.03 -44.58
CA ARG A 251 -2.37 28.23 -45.09
C ARG A 251 -2.54 29.40 -44.10
N PRO A 252 -1.49 30.21 -43.86
CA PRO A 252 -1.57 31.44 -43.08
C PRO A 252 -2.73 32.36 -43.48
N LYS A 253 -3.49 32.89 -42.50
CA LYS A 253 -4.40 34.03 -42.72
C LYS A 253 -3.58 35.31 -42.89
N ILE A 254 -4.15 36.29 -43.61
CA ILE A 254 -3.47 37.48 -44.16
C ILE A 254 -2.99 38.48 -43.08
N HIS A 255 -3.64 38.53 -41.91
CA HIS A 255 -3.15 39.28 -40.75
C HIS A 255 -2.88 38.31 -39.59
N ILE A 256 -1.66 38.34 -39.09
CA ILE A 256 -1.19 37.54 -37.95
C ILE A 256 -0.60 38.52 -36.97
N ASP A 257 -1.22 38.67 -35.81
CA ASP A 257 -0.74 39.61 -34.81
C ASP A 257 0.46 39.07 -34.04
N LYS A 258 0.64 37.74 -34.06
CA LYS A 258 1.69 37.05 -33.30
C LYS A 258 2.06 35.69 -33.86
N ALA A 259 3.34 35.36 -33.89
CA ALA A 259 3.82 34.09 -34.43
C ALA A 259 5.21 33.69 -33.94
N TRP A 260 5.41 32.38 -33.85
CA TRP A 260 6.71 31.73 -33.70
C TRP A 260 7.32 31.36 -35.04
N PHE A 261 8.63 31.58 -35.16
CA PHE A 261 9.44 31.14 -36.27
C PHE A 261 10.70 30.45 -35.76
N TYR A 262 11.24 29.54 -36.55
CA TYR A 262 12.51 28.88 -36.28
C TYR A 262 13.51 29.22 -37.39
N ARG A 263 14.74 29.54 -36.99
CA ARG A 263 15.84 29.80 -37.92
C ARG A 263 17.02 28.89 -37.56
N PRO A 264 17.57 28.13 -38.52
CA PRO A 264 18.70 27.22 -38.26
C PRO A 264 20.03 27.95 -38.06
N ASP A 265 20.15 29.17 -38.58
CA ASP A 265 21.30 30.04 -38.36
C ASP A 265 20.80 31.50 -38.28
N PHE A 266 20.80 32.03 -37.06
CA PHE A 266 20.44 33.41 -36.77
C PHE A 266 21.70 34.22 -36.46
N GLU A 267 22.12 35.08 -37.40
CA GLU A 267 23.23 36.04 -37.22
C GLU A 267 24.54 35.40 -36.68
N GLY A 268 24.81 34.13 -36.99
CA GLY A 268 26.00 33.39 -36.52
C GLY A 268 25.89 32.81 -35.10
N LEU A 269 24.73 32.94 -34.45
CA LEU A 269 24.44 32.44 -33.10
C LEU A 269 23.83 31.03 -33.10
N GLY A 270 23.59 30.45 -34.29
CA GLY A 270 23.09 29.09 -34.45
C GLY A 270 21.55 29.00 -34.48
N GLU A 271 21.03 27.87 -34.01
CA GLU A 271 19.60 27.55 -34.09
C GLU A 271 18.77 28.37 -33.08
N ALA A 272 17.79 29.13 -33.57
CA ALA A 272 17.00 30.03 -32.73
C ALA A 272 15.50 29.98 -33.03
N PHE A 273 14.69 30.20 -31.98
CA PHE A 273 13.28 30.52 -32.07
C PHE A 273 13.06 32.02 -31.99
N LEU A 274 12.25 32.54 -32.91
CA LEU A 274 11.90 33.96 -33.02
C LEU A 274 10.42 34.13 -32.68
N ALA A 275 10.13 34.94 -31.67
CA ALA A 275 8.77 35.38 -31.36
C ALA A 275 8.55 36.78 -31.94
N PHE A 276 7.50 36.92 -32.74
CA PHE A 276 7.05 38.21 -33.24
C PHE A 276 5.68 38.58 -32.70
N VAL A 277 5.51 39.85 -32.32
CA VAL A 277 4.22 40.42 -31.85
C VAL A 277 4.03 41.80 -32.46
N ASN A 278 2.85 42.06 -33.05
CA ASN A 278 2.40 43.37 -33.49
C ASN A 278 1.65 44.08 -32.36
N ALA A 279 2.03 45.30 -32.02
CA ALA A 279 1.38 46.13 -31.00
C ALA A 279 1.32 47.60 -31.44
N GLN A 280 0.12 48.18 -31.49
CA GLN A 280 -0.15 49.61 -31.67
C GLN A 280 0.66 50.31 -32.79
N GLY A 281 0.74 49.70 -33.98
CA GLY A 281 1.45 50.27 -35.13
C GLY A 281 2.97 50.04 -35.16
N SER A 282 3.48 49.26 -34.20
CA SER A 282 4.85 48.74 -34.15
C SER A 282 4.85 47.21 -34.05
N SER A 283 6.01 46.61 -34.25
CA SER A 283 6.23 45.19 -34.06
C SER A 283 7.49 44.94 -33.25
N SER A 284 7.52 43.82 -32.53
CA SER A 284 8.66 43.40 -31.74
C SER A 284 9.16 42.01 -32.14
N ARG A 285 10.47 41.79 -32.00
CA ARG A 285 11.18 40.52 -32.19
C ARG A 285 11.90 40.13 -30.91
N ARG A 286 11.66 38.92 -30.41
CA ARG A 286 12.45 38.28 -29.34
C ARG A 286 13.09 37.00 -29.88
N VAL A 287 14.35 36.78 -29.55
CA VAL A 287 15.15 35.65 -30.02
C VAL A 287 15.47 34.75 -28.84
N TYR A 288 15.25 33.44 -28.98
CA TYR A 288 15.55 32.44 -27.97
C TYR A 288 16.41 31.33 -28.59
N ASP A 289 17.43 30.87 -27.88
CA ASP A 289 18.25 29.74 -28.31
C ASP A 289 17.42 28.45 -28.32
N ALA A 290 17.50 27.68 -29.41
CA ALA A 290 16.60 26.54 -29.62
C ALA A 290 16.90 25.33 -28.71
N HIS A 291 18.08 25.28 -28.09
CA HIS A 291 18.49 24.17 -27.22
C HIS A 291 18.25 24.47 -25.75
N THR A 292 18.48 25.72 -25.35
CA THR A 292 18.43 26.15 -23.95
C THR A 292 17.17 26.94 -23.61
N GLY A 293 16.47 27.49 -24.61
CA GLY A 293 15.30 28.34 -24.41
C GLY A 293 15.64 29.73 -23.86
N ARG A 294 16.92 30.09 -23.71
CA ARG A 294 17.34 31.38 -23.18
C ARG A 294 17.25 32.47 -24.23
N LYS A 295 16.85 33.67 -23.80
CA LYS A 295 16.78 34.84 -24.66
C LYS A 295 18.18 35.25 -25.10
N VAL A 296 18.30 35.60 -26.37
CA VAL A 296 19.54 35.99 -27.03
C VAL A 296 19.41 37.45 -27.46
N GLY A 297 20.10 38.35 -26.75
CA GLY A 297 20.07 39.78 -27.01
C GLY A 297 18.78 40.47 -26.55
N ASP A 298 18.67 41.76 -26.86
CA ASP A 298 17.54 42.60 -26.46
C ASP A 298 16.33 42.44 -27.38
N THR A 299 15.15 42.82 -26.89
CA THR A 299 13.94 42.87 -27.73
C THR A 299 14.06 44.01 -28.74
N GLU A 300 13.97 43.69 -30.02
CA GLU A 300 14.02 44.71 -31.08
C GLU A 300 12.61 45.15 -31.47
N PHE A 301 12.43 46.47 -31.68
CA PHE A 301 11.16 47.07 -32.08
C PHE A 301 11.32 47.80 -33.41
N GLN A 302 10.34 47.63 -34.30
CA GLN A 302 10.32 48.29 -35.62
C GLN A 302 8.91 48.83 -35.91
N PRO A 303 8.77 49.94 -36.66
CA PRO A 303 7.46 50.46 -37.04
C PRO A 303 6.77 49.55 -38.09
N GLY A 304 5.46 49.39 -37.98
CA GLY A 304 4.66 48.55 -38.88
C GLY A 304 4.56 47.08 -38.48
N GLU A 305 3.94 46.27 -39.33
CA GLU A 305 3.75 44.83 -39.08
C GLU A 305 5.07 44.05 -39.20
N PHE A 306 5.27 43.06 -38.32
CA PHE A 306 6.51 42.28 -38.27
C PHE A 306 6.82 41.56 -39.58
N THR A 307 5.79 41.19 -40.35
CA THR A 307 5.89 40.53 -41.66
C THR A 307 6.66 41.37 -42.67
N THR A 308 6.57 42.69 -42.56
CA THR A 308 7.24 43.66 -43.43
C THR A 308 8.50 44.20 -42.78
N ALA A 309 8.43 44.53 -41.49
CA ALA A 309 9.54 45.11 -40.75
C ALA A 309 10.72 44.16 -40.54
N PHE A 310 10.44 42.86 -40.34
CA PHE A 310 11.45 41.81 -40.14
C PHE A 310 11.46 40.80 -41.30
N ALA A 311 11.21 41.26 -42.53
CA ALA A 311 11.04 40.39 -43.70
C ALA A 311 12.23 39.46 -43.95
N ASP A 312 13.46 39.92 -43.66
CA ASP A 312 14.68 39.13 -43.86
C ASP A 312 14.81 37.98 -42.86
N ASP A 313 14.28 38.13 -41.64
CA ASP A 313 14.21 37.03 -40.68
C ASP A 313 13.23 35.96 -41.09
N ILE A 314 12.11 36.39 -41.67
CA ILE A 314 10.99 35.52 -41.99
C ILE A 314 11.27 34.73 -43.28
N ARG A 315 11.99 35.32 -44.23
CA ARG A 315 12.22 34.74 -45.57
C ARG A 315 12.83 33.33 -45.54
N SER A 316 13.76 33.09 -44.62
CA SER A 316 14.44 31.78 -44.47
C SER A 316 13.96 30.95 -43.27
N ALA A 317 12.98 31.45 -42.51
CA ALA A 317 12.53 30.80 -41.29
C ALA A 317 11.38 29.80 -41.52
N ILE A 318 11.25 28.86 -40.58
CA ILE A 318 10.17 27.88 -40.52
C ILE A 318 9.13 28.38 -39.52
N ARG A 319 7.91 28.66 -39.99
CA ARG A 319 6.81 29.04 -39.08
C ARG A 319 6.40 27.87 -38.18
N LEU A 320 6.17 28.15 -36.90
CA LEU A 320 5.69 27.21 -35.91
C LEU A 320 4.24 27.53 -35.46
N LYS A 321 3.57 26.55 -34.85
CA LYS A 321 2.19 26.58 -34.34
C LYS A 321 2.09 26.78 -32.83
N GLY A 322 3.21 26.92 -32.11
CA GLY A 322 3.21 27.12 -30.67
C GLY A 322 2.23 28.23 -30.26
N GLY A 323 1.46 28.00 -29.20
CA GLY A 323 0.58 29.02 -28.65
C GLY A 323 1.41 30.21 -28.19
N LEU A 324 1.12 31.40 -28.73
CA LEU A 324 1.78 32.63 -28.30
C LEU A 324 0.72 33.52 -27.65
N GLU A 325 0.85 33.77 -26.36
CA GLU A 325 0.07 34.77 -25.63
C GLU A 325 1.00 35.92 -25.21
N GLU A 326 0.57 37.16 -25.45
CA GLU A 326 1.39 38.36 -25.27
C GLU A 326 1.77 38.58 -23.79
N GLN A 327 0.83 38.31 -22.87
CA GLN A 327 1.07 38.36 -21.43
C GLN A 327 2.14 37.36 -20.96
N GLN A 328 2.26 36.20 -21.63
CA GLN A 328 3.21 35.16 -21.25
C GLN A 328 4.63 35.47 -21.73
N LEU A 329 4.78 36.11 -22.89
CA LEU A 329 6.08 36.53 -23.41
C LEU A 329 6.80 37.50 -22.46
N ASP A 330 6.06 38.43 -21.88
CA ASP A 330 6.57 39.41 -20.91
C ASP A 330 6.94 38.74 -19.58
N GLU A 331 6.20 37.71 -19.17
CA GLU A 331 6.49 36.91 -17.99
C GLU A 331 7.76 36.05 -18.17
N TRP A 332 7.95 35.47 -19.35
CA TRP A 332 9.11 34.63 -19.64
C TRP A 332 10.40 35.41 -19.78
N ALA A 333 10.32 36.70 -20.19
CA ALA A 333 11.38 37.70 -20.28
C ALA A 333 12.74 37.20 -20.81
N GLU A 334 13.50 36.45 -20.01
CA GLU A 334 14.85 35.95 -20.26
C GLU A 334 14.95 34.45 -20.60
N GLU A 335 13.95 33.61 -20.27
CA GLU A 335 14.03 32.15 -20.51
C GLU A 335 12.65 31.52 -20.73
N LEU A 336 12.54 30.67 -21.76
CA LEU A 336 11.32 29.93 -22.04
C LEU A 336 11.13 28.78 -21.04
N PRO A 337 9.91 28.58 -20.49
CA PRO A 337 9.61 27.38 -19.73
C PRO A 337 9.86 26.13 -20.55
N MET A 338 10.38 25.07 -19.92
CA MET A 338 10.71 23.81 -20.60
C MET A 338 9.53 23.23 -21.39
N VAL A 339 8.30 23.39 -20.88
CA VAL A 339 7.08 22.91 -21.56
C VAL A 339 6.91 23.60 -22.92
N ILE A 340 7.14 24.91 -23.00
CA ILE A 340 7.04 25.67 -24.24
C ILE A 340 8.19 25.32 -25.19
N LEU A 341 9.39 25.14 -24.65
CA LEU A 341 10.55 24.70 -25.43
C LEU A 341 10.32 23.32 -26.07
N ASP A 342 9.74 22.38 -25.31
CA ASP A 342 9.38 21.05 -25.79
C ASP A 342 8.29 21.10 -26.87
N GLU A 343 7.27 21.96 -26.69
CA GLU A 343 6.22 22.18 -27.68
C GLU A 343 6.77 22.75 -29.00
N LEU A 344 7.64 23.76 -28.93
CA LEU A 344 8.28 24.36 -30.11
C LEU A 344 9.18 23.35 -30.83
N ASN A 345 9.93 22.53 -30.10
CA ASN A 345 10.76 21.48 -30.67
C ASN A 345 9.95 20.34 -31.29
N ALA A 346 8.83 19.96 -30.66
CA ALA A 346 7.90 18.97 -31.22
C ALA A 346 7.28 19.48 -32.53
N ASP A 347 6.82 20.73 -32.58
CA ASP A 347 6.27 21.31 -33.81
C ASP A 347 7.33 21.54 -34.88
N LEU A 348 8.58 21.87 -34.52
CA LEU A 348 9.69 21.95 -35.46
C LEU A 348 9.98 20.60 -36.13
N LYS A 349 9.95 19.50 -35.37
CA LYS A 349 10.12 18.14 -35.93
C LYS A 349 9.04 17.84 -36.97
N VAL A 350 7.79 18.19 -36.67
CA VAL A 350 6.67 18.06 -37.61
C VAL A 350 6.87 18.97 -38.84
N ALA A 351 7.30 20.22 -38.63
CA ALA A 351 7.55 21.19 -39.71
C ALA A 351 8.61 20.72 -40.71
N ARG A 352 9.73 20.21 -40.18
CA ARG A 352 10.85 19.69 -40.98
C ARG A 352 10.42 18.47 -41.79
N ALA A 353 9.64 17.56 -41.19
CA ALA A 353 9.09 16.40 -41.88
C ALA A 353 8.18 16.82 -43.05
N GLU A 354 7.26 17.77 -42.86
CA GLU A 354 6.40 18.27 -43.94
C GLU A 354 7.17 18.97 -45.07
N LYS A 355 8.19 19.78 -44.74
CA LYS A 355 9.02 20.47 -45.75
C LYS A 355 9.84 19.48 -46.59
N SER A 356 10.39 18.44 -45.97
CA SER A 356 11.08 17.36 -46.70
C SER A 356 10.15 16.61 -47.66
N HIS A 357 8.89 16.38 -47.25
CA HIS A 357 7.89 15.73 -48.08
C HIS A 357 7.52 16.62 -49.29
N LEU A 358 7.31 17.92 -49.08
CA LEU A 358 6.98 18.86 -50.16
C LEU A 358 8.10 18.96 -51.21
N ALA A 359 9.37 18.99 -50.78
CA ALA A 359 10.54 19.02 -51.65
C ALA A 359 10.65 17.73 -52.51
N SER A 360 10.28 16.59 -51.94
CA SER A 360 10.25 15.30 -52.67
C SER A 360 9.10 15.19 -53.68
N GLU A 361 8.00 15.92 -53.47
CA GLU A 361 6.88 16.01 -54.42
C GLU A 361 7.17 17.00 -55.56
N THR A 362 7.85 18.13 -55.29
CA THR A 362 8.19 19.12 -56.33
C THR A 362 9.29 18.64 -57.27
N SER A 363 10.24 17.81 -56.81
CA SER A 363 11.27 17.21 -57.68
C SER A 363 10.72 16.17 -58.67
N ARG A 364 9.43 15.80 -58.57
CA ARG A 364 8.76 14.86 -59.49
C ARG A 364 8.01 15.55 -60.64
N HIS A 365 7.97 16.88 -60.70
CA HIS A 365 7.40 17.64 -61.82
C HIS A 365 8.38 18.70 -62.37
N PRO A 366 9.08 18.44 -63.49
CA PRO A 366 9.77 19.48 -64.24
C PRO A 366 8.74 20.35 -64.98
N ALA A 367 9.01 21.65 -65.06
CA ALA A 367 8.21 22.64 -65.78
C ALA A 367 7.95 22.22 -67.23
N ALA A 368 6.69 22.29 -67.65
CA ALA A 368 6.33 22.37 -69.06
C ALA A 368 6.50 23.84 -69.50
N SER A 369 7.50 24.09 -70.31
CA SER A 369 7.58 25.23 -71.24
C SER A 369 8.42 24.81 -72.43
#